data_AF-A0AAU2VSU6-F1
#
_entry.id   AF-A0AAU2VSU6-F1
#
_cell.length_a   1.000
_cell.length_b   1.000
_cell.length_c   1.000
_cell.angle_alpha   90.00
_cell.angle_beta   90.00
_cell.angle_gamma   90.00
#
_symmetry.space_group_name_H-M   'P 1'
#
loop_
_entity.id
_entity.type
_entity.pdbx_description
1 polymer ?
#
loop_
_entity_poly.entity_id
_entity_poly.type
_entity_poly.pdbx_seq_one_letter_code
_entity_poly.pdbx_strand_id
1 'polypeptide(L)'
;MTAATLSLAVATSAPAQAAVVVCNTTALKYTGNYEYVRVPTNSSSGIGCNLSLGKGSKSTVKALQDAIVTCYSSSAAARLIQESGGIDGSYGPGTVKAVKSLQKNQLHFTGSNVDGVYGPKTRNAMMWQVLGDNGAPFYPWMCKNPTQV
;
A
#
# COMPACT_ATOMS: atom_id res chain seq x y z
N MET A 1 13.80 -23.88 61.89
CA MET A 1 13.27 -24.36 60.60
C MET A 1 12.88 -23.13 59.78
N THR A 2 13.79 -22.64 58.94
CA THR A 2 13.57 -21.45 58.10
C THR A 2 13.08 -21.91 56.74
N ALA A 3 11.80 -21.66 56.44
CA ALA A 3 11.18 -22.00 55.16
C ALA A 3 11.52 -20.93 54.11
N ALA A 4 12.24 -21.32 53.07
CA ALA A 4 12.49 -20.48 51.90
C ALA A 4 11.31 -20.60 50.93
N THR A 5 10.54 -19.53 50.77
CA THR A 5 9.46 -19.46 49.78
C THR A 5 10.04 -19.18 48.39
N LEU A 6 9.94 -20.16 47.50
CA LEU A 6 10.25 -20.01 46.07
C LEU A 6 9.07 -19.32 45.37
N SER A 7 9.24 -18.04 45.01
CA SER A 7 8.26 -17.34 44.16
C SER A 7 8.55 -17.66 42.70
N LEU A 8 7.64 -18.38 42.03
CA LEU A 8 7.69 -18.60 40.59
C LEU A 8 7.24 -17.32 39.85
N ALA A 9 8.18 -16.66 39.16
CA ALA A 9 7.84 -15.60 38.23
C ALA A 9 7.20 -16.20 36.97
N VAL A 10 5.92 -15.88 36.73
CA VAL A 10 5.24 -16.22 35.48
C VAL A 10 5.76 -15.30 34.38
N ALA A 11 6.57 -15.85 33.47
CA ALA A 11 6.97 -15.17 32.25
C ALA A 11 5.77 -15.12 31.29
N THR A 12 5.12 -13.97 31.19
CA THR A 12 4.12 -13.73 30.14
C THR A 12 4.86 -13.54 28.81
N SER A 13 4.79 -14.53 27.93
CA SER A 13 5.33 -14.42 26.58
C SER A 13 4.59 -13.30 25.83
N ALA A 14 5.26 -12.17 25.60
CA ALA A 14 4.75 -11.15 24.70
C ALA A 14 4.53 -11.79 23.30
N PRO A 15 3.41 -11.50 22.61
CA PRO A 15 3.22 -12.03 21.27
C PRO A 15 4.32 -11.43 20.39
N ALA A 16 5.05 -12.28 19.66
CA ALA A 16 5.97 -11.85 18.63
C ALA A 16 5.16 -11.08 17.58
N GLN A 17 5.23 -9.75 17.59
CA GLN A 17 4.65 -8.94 16.53
C GLN A 17 5.45 -9.23 15.26
N ALA A 18 4.84 -9.99 14.34
CA ALA A 18 5.40 -10.21 13.02
C ALA A 18 5.75 -8.85 12.41
N ALA A 19 7.03 -8.68 12.05
CA ALA A 19 7.51 -7.41 11.53
C ALA A 19 6.69 -7.03 10.28
N VAL A 20 6.08 -5.85 10.31
CA VAL A 20 5.38 -5.27 9.17
C VAL A 20 6.40 -5.10 8.05
N VAL A 21 6.30 -5.91 7.00
CA VAL A 21 7.17 -5.84 5.83
C VAL A 21 6.91 -4.52 5.09
N VAL A 22 7.93 -3.66 5.00
CA VAL A 22 7.84 -2.38 4.29
C VAL A 22 8.16 -2.57 2.81
N CYS A 23 7.37 -1.97 1.92
CA CYS A 23 7.68 -2.02 0.49
C CYS A 23 8.96 -1.22 0.18
N ASN A 24 9.87 -1.79 -0.59
CA ASN A 24 11.16 -1.18 -0.91
C ASN A 24 11.43 -1.09 -2.42
N THR A 25 10.66 -1.79 -3.25
CA THR A 25 10.82 -1.82 -4.70
C THR A 25 9.46 -1.91 -5.40
N THR A 26 9.45 -1.90 -6.74
CA THR A 26 8.22 -2.12 -7.52
C THR A 26 8.42 -3.29 -8.46
N ALA A 27 7.35 -4.01 -8.77
CA ALA A 27 7.37 -5.08 -9.76
C ALA A 27 6.19 -4.96 -10.72
N LEU A 28 6.41 -5.38 -11.96
CA LEU A 28 5.34 -5.62 -12.91
C LEU A 28 4.59 -6.89 -12.51
N LYS A 29 3.27 -6.81 -12.46
CA LYS A 29 2.38 -7.96 -12.23
C LYS A 29 1.50 -8.13 -13.45
N TYR A 30 1.56 -9.32 -14.02
CA TYR A 30 0.79 -9.68 -15.20
C TYR A 30 -0.70 -9.66 -14.90
N THR A 31 -1.50 -9.09 -15.80
CA THR A 31 -2.95 -8.95 -15.65
C THR A 31 -3.76 -9.58 -16.79
N GLY A 32 -3.12 -10.41 -17.63
CA GLY A 32 -3.73 -10.98 -18.84
C GLY A 32 -3.39 -10.18 -20.11
N ASN A 33 -3.53 -10.80 -21.29
CA ASN A 33 -3.39 -10.13 -22.60
C ASN A 33 -2.11 -9.28 -22.81
N TYR A 34 -0.96 -9.73 -22.31
CA TYR A 34 0.31 -8.96 -22.35
C TYR A 34 0.25 -7.61 -21.62
N GLU A 35 -0.70 -7.45 -20.71
CA GLU A 35 -0.86 -6.28 -19.86
C GLU A 35 -0.22 -6.52 -18.49
N TYR A 36 0.38 -5.47 -17.95
CA TYR A 36 1.01 -5.47 -16.64
C TYR A 36 0.55 -4.26 -15.82
N VAL A 37 0.67 -4.38 -14.51
CA VAL A 37 0.56 -3.23 -13.61
C VAL A 37 1.81 -3.14 -12.75
N ARG A 38 2.31 -1.92 -12.50
CA ARG A 38 3.45 -1.70 -11.61
C ARG A 38 2.96 -1.45 -10.19
N VAL A 39 3.24 -2.38 -9.28
CA VAL A 39 2.82 -2.27 -7.87
C VAL A 39 4.00 -2.21 -6.90
N PRO A 40 3.86 -1.58 -5.73
CA PRO A 40 4.80 -1.67 -4.62
C PRO A 40 4.97 -3.12 -4.15
N THR A 41 6.22 -3.52 -3.97
CA THR A 41 6.62 -4.85 -3.49
C THR A 41 7.79 -4.75 -2.50
N ASN A 42 8.04 -5.81 -1.74
CA ASN A 42 9.26 -5.96 -0.94
C ASN A 42 10.33 -6.81 -1.63
N SER A 43 9.96 -7.50 -2.72
CA SER A 43 10.82 -8.32 -3.57
C SER A 43 10.19 -8.46 -4.96
N SER A 44 10.91 -9.05 -5.92
CA SER A 44 10.41 -9.26 -7.29
C SER A 44 9.12 -10.12 -7.31
N SER A 45 8.99 -11.05 -6.36
CA SER A 45 7.86 -11.99 -6.30
C SER A 45 6.81 -11.60 -5.25
N GLY A 46 7.20 -10.96 -4.15
CA GLY A 46 6.32 -10.66 -3.01
C GLY A 46 5.56 -9.34 -3.12
N ILE A 47 4.24 -9.39 -3.27
CA ILE A 47 3.36 -8.21 -3.14
C ILE A 47 2.99 -7.90 -1.68
N GLY A 48 3.36 -8.78 -0.75
CA GLY A 48 3.00 -8.73 0.66
C GLY A 48 3.82 -7.72 1.47
N CYS A 49 3.60 -6.43 1.21
CA CYS A 49 4.26 -5.34 1.93
C CYS A 49 3.28 -4.21 2.24
N ASN A 50 3.71 -3.28 3.08
CA ASN A 50 2.92 -2.13 3.50
C ASN A 50 3.66 -0.81 3.23
N LEU A 51 2.89 0.24 2.96
CA LEU A 51 3.35 1.64 3.00
C LEU A 51 2.51 2.39 4.03
N SER A 52 3.18 3.22 4.82
CA SER A 52 2.58 4.00 5.90
C SER A 52 3.39 5.26 6.15
N LEU A 53 2.94 6.13 7.05
CA LEU A 53 3.57 7.42 7.34
C LEU A 53 5.10 7.28 7.55
N GLY A 54 5.88 7.92 6.68
CA GLY A 54 7.34 7.91 6.73
C GLY A 54 8.00 6.57 6.39
N LYS A 55 7.25 5.60 5.83
CA LYS A 55 7.76 4.27 5.45
C LYS A 55 7.52 4.01 3.96
N GLY A 56 8.48 3.32 3.35
CA GLY A 56 8.49 3.00 1.92
C GLY A 56 9.63 3.69 1.18
N SER A 57 10.11 3.07 0.11
CA SER A 57 11.09 3.71 -0.78
C SER A 57 10.41 4.73 -1.70
N LYS A 58 11.17 5.72 -2.18
CA LYS A 58 10.65 6.78 -3.07
C LYS A 58 9.89 6.22 -4.27
N SER A 59 10.40 5.16 -4.91
CA SER A 59 9.77 4.53 -6.06
C SER A 59 8.45 3.85 -5.73
N THR A 60 8.35 3.19 -4.57
CA THR A 60 7.11 2.53 -4.12
C THR A 60 6.00 3.53 -3.84
N VAL A 61 6.33 4.63 -3.17
CA VAL A 61 5.35 5.66 -2.84
C VAL A 61 4.92 6.40 -4.10
N LYS A 62 5.85 6.68 -5.03
CA LYS A 62 5.49 7.25 -6.34
C LYS A 62 4.52 6.36 -7.08
N ALA A 63 4.75 5.05 -7.13
CA ALA A 63 3.83 4.12 -7.80
C ALA A 63 2.43 4.18 -7.19
N LEU A 64 2.32 4.25 -5.85
CA LEU A 64 1.03 4.40 -5.18
C LEU A 64 0.36 5.75 -5.52
N GLN A 65 1.09 6.85 -5.39
CA GLN A 65 0.58 8.20 -5.66
C GLN A 65 0.13 8.35 -7.12
N ASP A 66 0.92 7.82 -8.05
CA ASP A 66 0.62 7.79 -9.48
C ASP A 66 -0.64 6.99 -9.78
N ALA A 67 -0.78 5.79 -9.19
CA ALA A 67 -2.01 5.00 -9.32
C ALA A 67 -3.24 5.75 -8.78
N ILE A 68 -3.11 6.46 -7.65
CA ILE A 68 -4.19 7.29 -7.09
C ILE A 68 -4.56 8.43 -8.06
N VAL A 69 -3.58 9.16 -8.56
CA VAL A 69 -3.81 10.32 -9.45
C VAL A 69 -4.37 9.89 -10.80
N THR A 70 -3.90 8.77 -11.35
CA THR A 70 -4.29 8.28 -12.68
C THR A 70 -5.62 7.53 -12.64
N CYS A 71 -5.75 6.54 -11.76
CA CYS A 71 -6.93 5.66 -11.75
C CYS A 71 -8.11 6.21 -10.96
N TYR A 72 -7.88 7.20 -10.10
CA TYR A 72 -8.91 7.84 -9.28
C TYR A 72 -8.91 9.36 -9.48
N SER A 73 -8.62 9.82 -10.70
CA SER A 73 -8.39 11.23 -11.04
C SER A 73 -9.53 12.19 -10.65
N SER A 74 -10.78 11.72 -10.64
CA SER A 74 -11.95 12.50 -10.22
C SER A 74 -12.23 12.47 -8.71
N SER A 75 -11.43 11.73 -7.94
CA SER A 75 -11.65 11.54 -6.49
C SER A 75 -10.96 12.61 -5.64
N ALA A 76 -11.49 12.80 -4.44
CA ALA A 76 -10.81 13.61 -3.42
C ALA A 76 -9.41 13.07 -3.06
N ALA A 77 -9.14 11.78 -3.25
CA ALA A 77 -7.83 11.20 -2.99
C ALA A 77 -6.77 11.74 -3.97
N ALA A 78 -7.08 11.78 -5.27
CA ALA A 78 -6.19 12.35 -6.29
C ALA A 78 -5.92 13.84 -6.03
N ARG A 79 -6.97 14.61 -5.71
CA ARG A 79 -6.82 16.03 -5.33
C ARG A 79 -5.89 16.21 -4.13
N LEU A 80 -6.07 15.41 -3.08
CA LEU A 80 -5.21 15.49 -1.88
C LEU A 80 -3.74 15.21 -2.18
N ILE A 81 -3.44 14.27 -3.09
CA ILE A 81 -2.05 14.05 -3.55
C ILE A 81 -1.50 15.30 -4.24
N GLN A 82 -2.26 15.88 -5.17
CA GLN A 82 -1.84 17.07 -5.93
C GLN A 82 -1.60 18.28 -5.01
N GLU A 83 -2.48 18.49 -4.02
CA GLU A 83 -2.36 19.58 -3.03
C GLU A 83 -1.20 19.35 -2.03
N SER A 84 -0.73 18.12 -1.87
CA SER A 84 0.33 17.77 -0.90
C SER A 84 1.71 17.59 -1.50
N GLY A 85 2.01 18.24 -2.63
CA GLY A 85 3.31 18.14 -3.32
C GLY A 85 3.32 17.17 -4.51
N GLY A 86 2.19 16.57 -4.85
CA GLY A 86 2.04 15.70 -6.02
C GLY A 86 2.68 14.33 -5.84
N ILE A 87 3.15 13.75 -6.96
CA ILE A 87 3.81 12.44 -7.01
C ILE A 87 5.29 12.61 -6.61
N ASP A 88 5.51 12.92 -5.33
CA ASP A 88 6.82 13.26 -4.76
C ASP A 88 7.62 12.03 -4.28
N GLY A 89 6.93 10.91 -4.04
CA GLY A 89 7.48 9.69 -3.47
C GLY A 89 7.65 9.70 -1.95
N SER A 90 6.99 10.61 -1.24
CA SER A 90 7.02 10.69 0.22
C SER A 90 5.67 10.27 0.79
N TYR A 91 5.66 9.27 1.67
CA TYR A 91 4.43 8.87 2.37
C TYR A 91 4.19 9.80 3.55
N GLY A 92 3.95 11.08 3.27
CA GLY A 92 3.71 12.13 4.25
C GLY A 92 2.25 12.22 4.69
N PRO A 93 1.90 13.24 5.52
CA PRO A 93 0.54 13.46 5.99
C PRO A 93 -0.49 13.63 4.86
N GLY A 94 -0.10 14.22 3.73
CA GLY A 94 -0.95 14.34 2.54
C GLY A 94 -1.29 12.99 1.92
N THR A 95 -0.29 12.15 1.70
CA THR A 95 -0.46 10.76 1.24
C THR A 95 -1.33 9.94 2.20
N VAL A 96 -1.16 10.09 3.53
CA VAL A 96 -2.03 9.45 4.53
C VAL A 96 -3.49 9.88 4.35
N LYS A 97 -3.76 11.19 4.21
CA LYS A 97 -5.13 11.71 4.00
C LYS A 97 -5.72 11.20 2.69
N ALA A 98 -4.93 11.19 1.62
CA ALA A 98 -5.36 10.67 0.32
C ALA A 98 -5.73 9.19 0.40
N VAL A 99 -4.90 8.36 1.05
CA VAL A 99 -5.18 6.93 1.21
C VAL A 99 -6.41 6.69 2.08
N LYS A 100 -6.62 7.45 3.16
CA LYS A 100 -7.88 7.39 3.93
C LYS A 100 -9.10 7.75 3.09
N SER A 101 -8.99 8.80 2.28
CA SER A 101 -10.07 9.21 1.37
C SER A 101 -10.37 8.13 0.34
N LEU A 102 -9.33 7.52 -0.25
CA LEU A 102 -9.46 6.41 -1.18
C LEU A 102 -10.15 5.21 -0.53
N GLN A 103 -9.63 4.75 0.61
CA GLN A 103 -10.18 3.63 1.39
C GLN A 103 -11.66 3.83 1.68
N LYS A 104 -12.04 5.00 2.20
CA LYS A 104 -13.42 5.30 2.55
C LYS A 104 -14.33 5.45 1.32
N ASN A 105 -13.93 6.28 0.36
CA ASN A 105 -14.85 6.79 -0.65
C ASN A 105 -14.80 6.03 -1.98
N GLN A 106 -13.74 5.26 -2.24
CA GLN A 106 -13.57 4.50 -3.48
C GLN A 106 -13.52 3.00 -3.23
N LEU A 107 -12.91 2.58 -2.11
CA LEU A 107 -12.81 1.16 -1.72
C LEU A 107 -13.90 0.74 -0.73
N HIS A 108 -14.77 1.67 -0.30
CA HIS A 108 -15.89 1.45 0.63
C HIS A 108 -15.49 0.79 1.96
N PHE A 109 -14.28 1.05 2.44
CA PHE A 109 -13.81 0.56 3.73
C PHE A 109 -14.48 1.32 4.88
N THR A 110 -14.72 0.62 5.98
CA THR A 110 -15.36 1.16 7.19
C THR A 110 -14.55 0.84 8.44
N GLY A 111 -14.77 1.63 9.50
CA GLY A 111 -14.14 1.44 10.81
C GLY A 111 -12.61 1.47 10.74
N SER A 112 -11.96 0.49 11.36
CA SER A 112 -10.49 0.37 11.43
C SER A 112 -9.82 0.12 10.08
N ASN A 113 -10.58 -0.16 9.02
CA ASN A 113 -10.02 -0.35 7.67
C ASN A 113 -9.71 0.98 6.97
N VAL A 114 -10.14 2.12 7.51
CA VAL A 114 -9.80 3.47 7.00
C VAL A 114 -8.60 4.01 7.78
N ASP A 115 -7.50 3.27 7.74
CA ASP A 115 -6.30 3.50 8.55
C ASP A 115 -5.28 4.43 7.88
N GLY A 116 -5.39 4.69 6.58
CA GLY A 116 -4.42 5.46 5.81
C GLY A 116 -3.14 4.69 5.51
N VAL A 117 -3.17 3.36 5.63
CA VAL A 117 -2.08 2.45 5.32
C VAL A 117 -2.38 1.74 4.00
N TYR A 118 -1.40 1.74 3.09
CA TYR A 118 -1.42 0.82 1.98
C TYR A 118 -0.99 -0.56 2.50
N GLY A 119 -1.97 -1.39 2.85
CA GLY A 119 -1.75 -2.78 3.27
C GLY A 119 -2.53 -3.77 2.41
N PRO A 120 -2.65 -5.05 2.83
CA PRO A 120 -3.26 -6.10 2.02
C PRO A 120 -4.67 -5.77 1.52
N LYS A 121 -5.51 -5.17 2.38
CA LYS A 121 -6.88 -4.78 1.99
C LYS A 121 -6.85 -3.71 0.90
N THR A 122 -6.10 -2.62 1.10
CA THR A 122 -5.96 -1.54 0.13
C THR A 122 -5.38 -2.04 -1.19
N ARG A 123 -4.32 -2.84 -1.14
CA ARG A 123 -3.67 -3.45 -2.31
C ARG A 123 -4.63 -4.30 -3.14
N ASN A 124 -5.42 -5.14 -2.48
CA ASN A 124 -6.33 -6.06 -3.15
C ASN A 124 -7.60 -5.36 -3.67
N ALA A 125 -7.89 -4.14 -3.23
CA ALA A 125 -9.09 -3.41 -3.66
C ALA A 125 -8.77 -2.32 -4.70
N MET A 126 -7.57 -1.75 -4.70
CA MET A 126 -7.25 -0.63 -5.59
C MET A 126 -6.89 -1.05 -7.02
N MET A 127 -7.09 -0.11 -7.94
CA MET A 127 -6.72 -0.21 -9.35
C MET A 127 -5.37 0.46 -9.60
N TRP A 128 -4.68 -0.05 -10.63
CA TRP A 128 -3.36 0.39 -11.06
C TRP A 128 -3.37 0.64 -12.57
N GLN A 129 -2.56 1.60 -13.01
CA GLN A 129 -2.43 1.90 -14.43
C GLN A 129 -1.87 0.69 -15.19
N VAL A 130 -2.51 0.36 -16.31
CA VAL A 130 -2.08 -0.71 -17.21
C VAL A 130 -0.89 -0.26 -18.05
N LEU A 131 0.14 -1.09 -18.07
CA LEU A 131 1.39 -0.93 -18.79
C LEU A 131 1.55 -2.08 -19.79
N GLY A 132 2.26 -1.83 -20.88
CA GLY A 132 2.67 -2.87 -21.82
C GLY A 132 3.97 -3.56 -21.49
N ASP A 133 4.37 -4.50 -22.36
CA ASP A 133 5.55 -5.35 -22.18
C ASP A 133 6.84 -4.54 -21.99
N ASN A 134 6.92 -3.36 -22.61
CA ASN A 134 8.04 -2.42 -22.49
C ASN A 134 7.97 -1.54 -21.23
N GLY A 135 6.98 -1.75 -20.35
CA GLY A 135 6.71 -0.92 -19.16
C GLY A 135 6.13 0.46 -19.47
N ALA A 136 5.79 0.74 -20.73
CA ALA A 136 5.16 1.98 -21.17
C ALA A 136 3.63 1.91 -21.00
N PRO A 137 2.94 3.01 -20.67
CA PRO A 137 1.48 3.04 -20.62
C PRO A 137 0.90 2.76 -22.01
N PHE A 138 0.09 1.71 -22.16
CA PHE A 138 -0.62 1.44 -23.43
C PHE A 138 -1.71 2.50 -23.69
N TYR A 139 -2.47 2.84 -22.64
CA TYR A 139 -3.48 3.90 -22.66
C TYR A 139 -3.51 4.62 -21.30
N PRO A 140 -3.58 5.96 -21.27
CA PRO A 140 -3.47 6.73 -20.02
C PRO A 140 -4.59 6.45 -19.01
N TRP A 141 -5.75 5.98 -19.47
CA TRP A 141 -6.97 5.82 -18.66
C TRP A 141 -7.26 4.37 -18.27
N MET A 142 -6.47 3.41 -18.76
CA MET A 142 -6.71 2.00 -18.46
C MET A 142 -6.18 1.65 -17.08
N CYS A 143 -7.09 1.23 -16.21
CA CYS A 143 -6.80 0.88 -14.84
C CYS A 143 -7.40 -0.48 -14.50
N LYS A 144 -6.59 -1.37 -13.91
CA LYS A 144 -6.99 -2.72 -13.53
C LYS A 144 -6.49 -3.06 -12.14
N ASN A 145 -7.20 -3.95 -11.46
CA ASN A 145 -6.77 -4.49 -10.18
C ASN A 145 -6.04 -5.84 -10.43
N PRO A 146 -4.76 -5.99 -10.02
CA PRO A 146 -3.97 -7.20 -10.27
C PRO A 146 -4.46 -8.44 -9.53
N THR A 147 -5.38 -8.29 -8.59
CA THR A 147 -5.98 -9.42 -7.84
C THR A 147 -7.33 -9.87 -8.42
N GLN A 148 -7.83 -9.19 -9.46
CA GLN A 148 -9.11 -9.46 -10.10
C GLN A 148 -8.94 -10.07 -11.51
N VAL A 149 -7.73 -10.55 -11.83
CA VAL A 149 -7.30 -11.05 -13.14
C VAL A 149 -6.64 -12.41 -13.00
#